data_AF-A0A522UX23-F1
#
_entry.id   AF-A0A522UX23-F1
#
_cell.length_a   1.000
_cell.length_b   1.000
_cell.length_c   1.000
_cell.angle_alpha   90.00
_cell.angle_beta   90.00
_cell.angle_gamma   90.00
#
_symmetry.space_group_name_H-M   'P 1'
#
loop_
_entity.id
_entity.type
_entity.pdbx_description
1 polymer ?
#
loop_
_entity_poly.entity_id
_entity_poly.type
_entity_poly.pdbx_seq_one_letter_code
_entity_poly.pdbx_strand_id
1 'polypeptide(L)'
;MKRLLIMLMICLALASAAGAGDEYYDSQLNRGIRNDDTYAYALMKQADLNKQDAERLLKSAAGVSPNLPAVYFRLAAKTFSFSGGGLLKSVDYMVSGVHAYARNFWWSFTLAGAVYLSLVLSFIASYIVMLCVRSSSDIPMITHDIRETPSRAALLVVLLLLSALSPLLFIAGCLVLIGIYMKKTDRSVVYLFLLFLAFTPVLLSTASLFINAASSGKLKAVVQTNEFKGNTYALSALKDDPDFPSAFSYALALKHEGRYPEAVALYQKLLDTAPDPRVMVNLGNCYVGFYNFEENKKANLNDAAKYYTLSINTKPSASAYYNLSVVSRELLEFEKGDEYFKAALNVDRVAVEKVSAVASRNSNRFVIDDIISVDEFWAYARARSTRVLTFGMTALPPLALSLIAILLIPVFYLLPDRLRIFAYRCRKCNTILCNRCERELVIGQICSQCYGSMIKLAELDVKERVARILSIYEQQKKRRDIMKILSFIIPGTAHLYSGKILYGFLMLWPFMFFILFPVVSSFFFPANHLISHGFMNGVALCCALLLYISSNILTRQGISKGWL
;
A
#
# COMPACT_ATOMS: atom_id res chain seq x y z
N MET A 1 -50.28 -12.35 18.43
CA MET A 1 -50.44 -12.94 17.08
C MET A 1 -49.62 -12.23 16.00
N LYS A 2 -49.71 -10.89 15.80
CA LYS A 2 -48.93 -10.18 14.76
C LYS A 2 -47.39 -10.32 14.87
N ARG A 3 -46.82 -10.29 16.09
CA ARG A 3 -45.36 -10.51 16.29
C ARG A 3 -44.92 -11.95 16.01
N LEU A 4 -45.77 -12.93 16.28
CA LEU A 4 -45.51 -14.34 15.97
C LEU A 4 -45.58 -14.59 14.47
N LEU A 5 -46.52 -13.92 13.77
CA LEU A 5 -46.66 -13.96 12.31
C LEU A 5 -45.47 -13.30 11.59
N ILE A 6 -44.95 -12.20 12.14
CA ILE A 6 -43.74 -11.52 11.63
C ILE A 6 -42.51 -12.39 11.87
N MET A 7 -42.38 -13.03 13.03
CA MET A 7 -41.29 -13.99 13.27
C MET A 7 -41.42 -15.23 12.38
N LEU A 8 -42.63 -15.76 12.15
CA LEU A 8 -42.85 -16.87 11.23
C LEU A 8 -42.52 -16.47 9.79
N MET A 9 -42.89 -15.27 9.35
CA MET A 9 -42.56 -14.72 8.02
C MET A 9 -41.05 -14.50 7.85
N ILE A 10 -40.36 -14.02 8.89
CA ILE A 10 -38.89 -13.87 8.88
C ILE A 10 -38.21 -15.25 8.88
N CYS A 11 -38.72 -16.22 9.64
CA CYS A 11 -38.22 -17.60 9.63
C CYS A 11 -38.51 -18.34 8.31
N LEU A 12 -39.68 -18.11 7.69
CA LEU A 12 -40.04 -18.67 6.38
C LEU A 12 -39.23 -18.03 5.24
N ALA A 13 -38.92 -16.73 5.32
CA ALA A 13 -38.03 -16.05 4.37
C ALA A 13 -36.54 -16.47 4.51
N LEU A 14 -36.13 -16.90 5.72
CA LEU A 14 -34.78 -17.42 5.98
C LEU A 14 -34.62 -18.90 5.61
N ALA A 15 -35.69 -19.71 5.70
CA ALA A 15 -35.65 -21.13 5.35
C ALA A 15 -35.67 -21.38 3.83
N SER A 16 -36.20 -20.46 3.03
CA SER A 16 -36.16 -20.51 1.56
C SER A 16 -34.84 -20.03 0.93
N ALA A 17 -33.91 -19.51 1.73
CA ALA A 17 -32.72 -18.82 1.24
C ALA A 17 -31.64 -19.73 0.62
N ALA A 18 -31.63 -21.03 0.93
CA ALA A 18 -30.65 -21.95 0.37
C ALA A 18 -30.96 -22.32 -1.10
N GLY A 19 -32.22 -22.65 -1.42
CA GLY A 19 -32.66 -22.90 -2.80
C GLY A 19 -32.74 -21.63 -3.65
N ALA A 20 -33.15 -20.50 -3.06
CA ALA A 20 -33.18 -19.21 -3.73
C ALA A 20 -31.78 -18.62 -3.99
N GLY A 21 -30.77 -19.05 -3.23
CA GLY A 21 -29.38 -18.60 -3.39
C GLY A 21 -28.72 -19.16 -4.65
N ASP A 22 -28.98 -20.43 -4.96
CA ASP A 22 -28.48 -21.09 -6.17
C ASP A 22 -29.17 -20.53 -7.42
N GLU A 23 -30.49 -20.34 -7.39
CA GLU A 23 -31.24 -19.68 -8.47
C GLU A 23 -30.76 -18.23 -8.71
N TYR A 24 -30.48 -17.48 -7.63
CA TYR A 24 -29.92 -16.13 -7.73
C TYR A 24 -28.51 -16.15 -8.34
N TYR A 25 -27.64 -17.03 -7.88
CA TYR A 25 -26.28 -17.15 -8.42
C TYR A 25 -26.28 -17.52 -9.90
N ASP A 26 -27.11 -18.48 -10.30
CA ASP A 26 -27.29 -18.84 -11.71
C ASP A 26 -27.83 -17.67 -12.55
N SER A 27 -28.75 -16.88 -12.01
CA SER A 27 -29.22 -15.65 -12.64
C SER A 27 -28.09 -14.63 -12.82
N GLN A 28 -27.21 -14.48 -11.83
CA GLN A 28 -26.04 -13.59 -11.92
C GLN A 28 -25.04 -14.09 -12.98
N LEU A 29 -24.76 -15.40 -13.01
CA LEU A 29 -23.92 -16.01 -14.05
C LEU A 29 -24.50 -15.80 -15.46
N ASN A 30 -25.83 -15.88 -15.61
CA ASN A 30 -26.51 -15.61 -16.87
C ASN A 30 -26.38 -14.15 -17.33
N ARG A 31 -26.04 -13.22 -16.43
CA ARG A 31 -25.70 -11.82 -16.74
C ARG A 31 -24.19 -11.57 -16.86
N GLY A 32 -23.38 -12.62 -16.91
CA GLY A 32 -21.92 -12.52 -16.96
C GLY A 32 -21.28 -12.08 -15.63
N ILE A 33 -22.02 -12.10 -14.52
CA ILE A 33 -21.51 -11.75 -13.20
C ILE A 33 -20.98 -13.02 -12.53
N ARG A 34 -19.66 -13.08 -12.34
CA ARG A 34 -18.95 -14.24 -11.74
C ARG A 34 -18.42 -13.96 -10.33
N ASN A 35 -18.38 -12.69 -9.93
CA ASN A 35 -17.91 -12.27 -8.61
C ASN A 35 -18.93 -11.32 -7.98
N ASP A 36 -19.91 -11.87 -7.25
CA ASP A 36 -20.86 -11.04 -6.51
C ASP A 36 -20.33 -10.73 -5.10
N ASP A 37 -19.47 -9.71 -5.03
CA ASP A 37 -18.87 -9.29 -3.76
C ASP A 37 -19.95 -8.92 -2.73
N THR A 38 -21.03 -8.25 -3.15
CA THR A 38 -22.10 -7.79 -2.25
C THR A 38 -22.79 -8.97 -1.59
N TYR A 39 -23.16 -9.99 -2.37
CA TYR A 39 -23.80 -11.19 -1.85
C TYR A 39 -22.84 -12.02 -1.00
N ALA A 40 -21.57 -12.13 -1.40
CA ALA A 40 -20.54 -12.80 -0.60
C ALA A 40 -20.37 -12.14 0.78
N TYR A 41 -20.37 -10.81 0.88
CA TYR A 41 -20.33 -10.12 2.16
C TYR A 41 -21.59 -10.32 3.00
N ALA A 42 -22.76 -10.42 2.39
CA ALA A 42 -23.99 -10.75 3.09
C ALA A 42 -23.91 -12.15 3.73
N LEU A 43 -23.43 -13.15 2.98
CA LEU A 43 -23.19 -14.50 3.48
C LEU A 43 -22.15 -14.53 4.60
N MET A 44 -21.06 -13.76 4.45
CA MET A 44 -20.03 -13.61 5.49
C MET A 44 -20.62 -13.01 6.79
N LYS A 45 -21.50 -12.00 6.68
CA LYS A 45 -22.20 -11.42 7.84
C LYS A 45 -23.16 -12.42 8.49
N GLN A 46 -23.84 -13.25 7.70
CA GLN A 46 -24.67 -14.34 8.22
C GLN A 46 -23.83 -15.40 8.94
N ALA A 47 -22.64 -15.71 8.43
CA ALA A 47 -21.70 -16.64 9.08
C ALA A 47 -21.23 -16.14 10.45
N ASP A 48 -21.08 -14.81 10.62
CA ASP A 48 -20.74 -14.22 11.91
C ASP A 48 -21.88 -14.38 12.94
N LEU A 49 -23.13 -14.38 12.48
CA LEU A 49 -24.33 -14.56 13.32
C LEU A 49 -24.61 -16.04 13.64
N ASN A 50 -24.44 -16.94 12.67
CA ASN A 50 -24.69 -18.38 12.82
C ASN A 50 -23.37 -19.16 12.86
N LYS A 51 -22.81 -19.33 14.06
CA LYS A 51 -21.52 -19.99 14.27
C LYS A 51 -21.49 -21.48 13.89
N GLN A 52 -22.65 -22.15 13.88
CA GLN A 52 -22.77 -23.58 13.55
C GLN A 52 -22.63 -23.79 12.04
N ASP A 53 -23.29 -22.95 11.23
CA ASP A 53 -23.24 -23.02 9.76
C ASP A 53 -22.15 -22.16 9.11
N ALA A 54 -21.34 -21.48 9.93
CA ALA A 54 -20.38 -20.47 9.46
C ALA A 54 -19.43 -21.00 8.37
N GLU A 55 -18.91 -22.22 8.49
CA GLU A 55 -18.00 -22.78 7.47
C GLU A 55 -18.71 -23.00 6.14
N ARG A 56 -19.95 -23.53 6.17
CA ARG A 56 -20.76 -23.73 4.96
C ARG A 56 -21.06 -22.39 4.27
N LEU A 57 -21.52 -21.39 5.04
CA LEU A 57 -21.83 -20.06 4.52
C LEU A 57 -20.60 -19.37 3.92
N LEU A 58 -19.43 -19.50 4.55
CA LEU A 58 -18.18 -18.96 4.02
C LEU A 58 -17.71 -19.69 2.74
N LYS A 59 -17.91 -21.01 2.65
CA LYS A 59 -17.64 -21.76 1.40
C LYS A 59 -18.60 -21.34 0.28
N SER A 60 -19.88 -21.13 0.57
CA SER A 60 -20.84 -20.56 -0.38
C SER A 60 -20.43 -19.17 -0.82
N ALA A 61 -19.98 -18.31 0.09
CA ALA A 61 -19.44 -16.99 -0.24
C ALA A 61 -18.23 -17.06 -1.18
N ALA A 62 -17.35 -18.07 -1.00
CA ALA A 62 -16.19 -18.27 -1.86
C ALA A 62 -16.59 -18.78 -3.25
N GLY A 63 -17.67 -19.57 -3.35
CA GLY A 63 -18.24 -19.97 -4.64
C GLY A 63 -18.85 -18.79 -5.41
N VAL A 64 -19.56 -17.91 -4.71
CA VAL A 64 -20.23 -16.73 -5.28
C VAL A 64 -19.23 -15.64 -5.70
N SER A 65 -18.17 -15.41 -4.92
CA SER A 65 -17.10 -14.47 -5.27
C SER A 65 -15.71 -15.08 -5.02
N PRO A 66 -15.20 -15.90 -5.97
CA PRO A 66 -13.93 -16.59 -5.83
C PRO A 66 -12.72 -15.65 -5.85
N ASN A 67 -12.86 -14.43 -6.38
CA ASN A 67 -11.79 -13.44 -6.39
C ASN A 67 -11.82 -12.50 -5.18
N LEU A 68 -12.65 -12.75 -4.17
CA LEU A 68 -12.74 -11.91 -2.97
C LEU A 68 -11.78 -12.37 -1.86
N PRO A 69 -10.70 -11.61 -1.56
CA PRO A 69 -9.73 -12.04 -0.55
C PRO A 69 -10.32 -12.22 0.85
N ALA A 70 -11.29 -11.38 1.22
CA ALA A 70 -11.90 -11.37 2.54
C ALA A 70 -12.51 -12.72 2.95
N VAL A 71 -13.11 -13.45 2.00
CA VAL A 71 -13.76 -14.74 2.27
C VAL A 71 -12.72 -15.75 2.74
N TYR A 72 -11.58 -15.81 2.05
CA TYR A 72 -10.51 -16.74 2.38
C TYR A 72 -9.85 -16.44 3.72
N PHE A 73 -9.67 -15.17 4.09
CA PHE A 73 -9.16 -14.84 5.43
C PHE A 73 -10.13 -15.20 6.54
N ARG A 74 -11.45 -15.07 6.30
CA ARG A 74 -12.46 -15.55 7.27
C ARG A 74 -12.49 -17.07 7.36
N LEU A 75 -12.34 -17.77 6.24
CA LEU A 75 -12.19 -19.24 6.22
C LEU A 75 -10.95 -19.70 6.99
N ALA A 76 -9.81 -19.04 6.78
CA ALA A 76 -8.58 -19.31 7.52
C ALA A 76 -8.79 -19.13 9.03
N ALA A 77 -9.34 -18.00 9.45
CA ALA A 77 -9.62 -17.72 10.86
C ALA A 77 -10.61 -18.73 11.48
N LYS A 78 -11.63 -19.17 10.74
CA LYS A 78 -12.63 -20.13 11.23
C LYS A 78 -12.08 -21.56 11.32
N THR A 79 -11.22 -21.96 10.40
CA THR A 79 -10.64 -23.32 10.34
C THR A 79 -9.39 -23.48 11.19
N PHE A 80 -8.83 -22.37 11.68
CA PHE A 80 -7.67 -22.37 12.56
C PHE A 80 -7.92 -23.21 13.82
N SER A 81 -7.09 -24.23 14.00
CA SER A 81 -6.96 -24.98 15.24
C SER A 81 -5.52 -25.47 15.38
N PHE A 82 -5.07 -25.75 16.61
CA PHE A 82 -3.73 -26.30 16.87
C PHE A 82 -3.56 -27.76 16.42
N SER A 83 -4.56 -28.35 15.75
CA SER A 83 -4.44 -29.66 15.11
C SER A 83 -3.66 -29.54 13.80
N GLY A 84 -2.87 -30.57 13.44
CA GLY A 84 -2.09 -30.55 12.19
C GLY A 84 -2.96 -30.32 10.94
N GLY A 85 -4.14 -30.94 10.88
CA GLY A 85 -5.07 -30.78 9.77
C GLY A 85 -5.75 -29.40 9.72
N GLY A 86 -6.08 -28.81 10.86
CA GLY A 86 -6.66 -27.46 10.92
C GLY A 86 -5.64 -26.36 10.60
N LEU A 87 -4.40 -26.52 11.04
CA LEU A 87 -3.31 -25.59 10.73
C LEU A 87 -3.02 -25.55 9.23
N LEU A 88 -2.86 -26.71 8.58
CA LEU A 88 -2.59 -26.78 7.13
C LEU A 88 -3.72 -26.14 6.32
N LYS A 89 -4.98 -26.48 6.61
CA LYS A 89 -6.14 -25.87 5.94
C LYS A 89 -6.20 -24.35 6.13
N SER A 90 -5.91 -23.87 7.34
CA SER A 90 -5.87 -22.43 7.61
C SER A 90 -4.78 -21.73 6.80
N VAL A 91 -3.61 -22.35 6.64
CA VAL A 91 -2.52 -21.82 5.82
C VAL A 91 -2.92 -21.80 4.34
N ASP A 92 -3.53 -22.87 3.83
CA ASP A 92 -4.00 -22.95 2.44
C ASP A 92 -5.01 -21.85 2.11
N TYR A 93 -5.97 -21.59 3.00
CA TYR A 93 -6.90 -20.48 2.84
C TYR A 93 -6.20 -19.12 2.94
N MET A 94 -5.20 -18.98 3.80
CA MET A 94 -4.44 -17.73 3.90
C MET A 94 -3.65 -17.45 2.61
N VAL A 95 -3.00 -18.47 2.04
CA VAL A 95 -2.33 -18.41 0.74
C VAL A 95 -3.32 -18.10 -0.37
N SER A 96 -4.50 -18.72 -0.36
CA SER A 96 -5.56 -18.45 -1.34
C SER A 96 -6.06 -17.00 -1.26
N GLY A 97 -6.19 -16.46 -0.05
CA GLY A 97 -6.53 -15.06 0.18
C GLY A 97 -5.48 -14.10 -0.36
N VAL A 98 -4.19 -14.40 -0.17
CA VAL A 98 -3.08 -13.62 -0.77
C VAL A 98 -3.11 -13.69 -2.29
N HIS A 99 -3.30 -14.88 -2.88
CA HIS A 99 -3.41 -15.01 -4.34
C HIS A 99 -4.63 -14.28 -4.92
N ALA A 100 -5.73 -14.18 -4.16
CA ALA A 100 -6.90 -13.44 -4.59
C ALA A 100 -6.65 -11.92 -4.72
N TYR A 101 -5.65 -11.34 -4.04
CA TYR A 101 -5.27 -9.92 -4.25
C TYR A 101 -4.87 -9.64 -5.69
N ALA A 102 -4.12 -10.55 -6.33
CA ALA A 102 -3.67 -10.37 -7.71
C ALA A 102 -4.84 -10.39 -8.72
N ARG A 103 -5.97 -10.98 -8.34
CA ARG A 103 -7.21 -11.07 -9.15
C ARG A 103 -8.29 -10.07 -8.73
N ASN A 104 -7.95 -9.16 -7.81
CA ASN A 104 -8.86 -8.14 -7.30
C ASN A 104 -8.14 -6.80 -7.23
N PHE A 105 -8.35 -5.98 -8.25
CA PHE A 105 -7.72 -4.69 -8.46
C PHE A 105 -7.91 -3.79 -7.25
N TRP A 106 -9.13 -3.64 -6.73
CA TRP A 106 -9.35 -2.72 -5.62
C TRP A 106 -8.61 -3.16 -4.35
N TRP A 107 -8.56 -4.45 -4.06
CA TRP A 107 -7.79 -4.96 -2.91
C TRP A 107 -6.28 -4.76 -3.05
N SER A 108 -5.71 -5.02 -4.23
CA SER A 108 -4.29 -4.79 -4.48
C SER A 108 -3.94 -3.30 -4.54
N PHE A 109 -4.80 -2.48 -5.17
CA PHE A 109 -4.63 -1.05 -5.30
C PHE A 109 -4.71 -0.32 -3.95
N THR A 110 -5.70 -0.64 -3.10
CA THR A 110 -5.81 -0.03 -1.76
C THR A 110 -4.70 -0.49 -0.83
N LEU A 111 -4.25 -1.75 -0.93
CA LEU A 111 -3.10 -2.22 -0.16
C LEU A 111 -1.83 -1.49 -0.56
N ALA A 112 -1.56 -1.37 -1.87
CA ALA A 112 -0.42 -0.62 -2.38
C ALA A 112 -0.46 0.84 -1.93
N GLY A 113 -1.63 1.49 -2.00
CA GLY A 113 -1.84 2.86 -1.53
C GLY A 113 -1.62 3.00 -0.02
N ALA A 114 -2.14 2.06 0.78
CA ALA A 114 -1.95 2.05 2.23
C ALA A 114 -0.48 1.86 2.62
N VAL A 115 0.22 0.91 2.01
CA VAL A 115 1.67 0.69 2.23
C VAL A 115 2.45 1.95 1.84
N TYR A 116 2.18 2.49 0.66
CA TYR A 116 2.88 3.66 0.13
C TYR A 116 2.70 4.90 1.02
N LEU A 117 1.45 5.26 1.33
CA LEU A 117 1.17 6.42 2.19
C LEU A 117 1.71 6.22 3.61
N SER A 118 1.62 5.01 4.16
CA SER A 118 2.21 4.69 5.46
C SER A 118 3.73 4.86 5.46
N LEU A 119 4.41 4.46 4.38
CA LEU A 119 5.85 4.62 4.23
C LEU A 119 6.25 6.10 4.21
N VAL A 120 5.56 6.92 3.42
CA VAL A 120 5.81 8.37 3.32
C VAL A 120 5.53 9.08 4.65
N LEU A 121 4.36 8.82 5.25
CA LEU A 121 3.95 9.46 6.51
C LEU A 121 4.85 9.04 7.69
N SER A 122 5.17 7.75 7.79
CA SER A 122 6.08 7.26 8.84
C SER A 122 7.49 7.82 8.69
N PHE A 123 7.98 8.01 7.47
CA PHE A 123 9.26 8.65 7.21
C PHE A 123 9.26 10.08 7.77
N ILE A 124 8.28 10.91 7.37
CA ILE A 124 8.15 12.30 7.86
C ILE A 124 7.99 12.33 9.38
N ALA A 125 7.11 11.49 9.94
CA ALA A 125 6.87 11.42 11.39
C ALA A 125 8.14 11.04 12.16
N SER A 126 8.97 10.14 11.62
CA SER A 126 10.23 9.74 12.24
C SER A 126 11.23 10.90 12.30
N TYR A 127 11.28 11.74 11.27
CA TYR A 127 12.08 12.97 11.30
C TYR A 127 11.57 13.98 12.30
N ILE A 128 10.25 14.15 12.43
CA ILE A 128 9.65 15.03 13.45
C ILE A 128 10.03 14.55 14.85
N VAL A 129 9.81 13.26 15.15
CA VAL A 129 10.19 12.66 16.45
C VAL A 129 11.70 12.81 16.71
N MET A 130 12.53 12.58 15.69
CA MET A 130 13.98 12.78 15.82
C MET A 130 14.33 14.22 16.17
N LEU A 131 13.77 15.20 15.44
CA LEU A 131 14.01 16.62 15.72
C LEU A 131 13.53 16.99 17.13
N CYS A 132 12.37 16.51 17.57
CA CYS A 132 11.86 16.74 18.92
C CYS A 132 12.82 16.19 19.99
N VAL A 133 13.28 14.95 19.86
CA VAL A 133 14.20 14.32 20.83
C VAL A 133 15.56 15.05 20.83
N ARG A 134 16.07 15.37 19.64
CA ARG A 134 17.37 16.03 19.44
C ARG A 134 17.37 17.49 19.90
N SER A 135 16.24 18.19 19.82
CA SER A 135 16.12 19.61 20.19
C SER A 135 16.66 19.92 21.59
N SER A 136 16.33 19.06 22.57
CA SER A 136 16.80 19.16 23.97
C SER A 136 18.33 19.13 24.10
N SER A 137 19.00 18.52 23.13
CA SER A 137 20.44 18.34 23.13
C SER A 137 21.18 19.32 22.20
N ASP A 138 20.61 19.63 21.04
CA ASP A 138 21.27 20.46 20.03
C ASP A 138 21.05 21.96 20.20
N ILE A 139 19.87 22.37 20.69
CA ILE A 139 19.57 23.80 20.90
C ILE A 139 20.64 24.48 21.77
N PRO A 140 21.06 23.92 22.93
CA PRO A 140 22.10 24.56 23.74
C PRO A 140 23.44 24.77 23.00
N MET A 141 23.81 23.86 22.09
CA MET A 141 25.05 23.97 21.30
C MET A 141 24.93 25.07 20.25
N ILE A 142 23.78 25.13 19.56
CA ILE A 142 23.47 26.17 18.58
C ILE A 142 23.44 27.54 19.27
N THR A 143 22.79 27.65 20.43
CA THR A 143 22.73 28.90 21.20
C THR A 143 24.11 29.36 21.64
N HIS A 144 24.97 28.44 22.09
CA HIS A 144 26.35 28.75 22.43
C HIS A 144 27.11 29.31 21.22
N ASP A 145 27.03 28.66 20.07
CA ASP A 145 27.70 29.10 18.85
C ASP A 145 27.19 30.45 18.32
N ILE A 146 25.90 30.75 18.48
CA ILE A 146 25.33 32.06 18.13
C ILE A 146 25.84 33.16 19.08
N ARG A 147 25.96 32.88 20.38
CA ARG A 147 26.52 33.84 21.35
C ARG A 147 27.98 34.18 21.03
N GLU A 148 28.76 33.19 20.63
CA GLU A 148 30.16 33.37 20.26
C GLU A 148 30.35 34.03 18.88
N THR A 149 29.42 33.81 17.95
CA THR A 149 29.47 34.34 16.59
C THR A 149 28.08 34.78 16.15
N PRO A 150 27.68 36.04 16.42
CA PRO A 150 26.31 36.51 16.21
C PRO A 150 25.86 36.48 14.74
N SER A 151 26.80 36.50 13.78
CA SER A 151 26.47 36.32 12.36
C SER A 151 25.83 34.97 12.04
N ARG A 152 25.99 33.96 12.91
CA ARG A 152 25.30 32.66 12.78
C ARG A 152 23.80 32.76 13.06
N ALA A 153 23.32 33.83 13.70
CA ALA A 153 21.88 34.07 13.89
C ALA A 153 21.15 34.22 12.54
N ALA A 154 21.84 34.63 11.47
CA ALA A 154 21.26 34.68 10.12
C ALA A 154 20.72 33.31 9.66
N LEU A 155 21.31 32.20 10.12
CA LEU A 155 20.83 30.85 9.79
C LEU A 155 19.44 30.56 10.40
N LEU A 156 19.11 31.15 11.54
CA LEU A 156 17.77 31.04 12.14
C LEU A 156 16.74 31.85 11.36
N VAL A 157 17.13 33.00 10.81
CA VAL A 157 16.26 33.80 9.93
C VAL A 157 15.94 33.03 8.65
N VAL A 158 16.94 32.38 8.05
CA VAL A 158 16.73 31.50 6.89
C VAL A 158 15.76 30.37 7.23
N LEU A 159 15.91 29.72 8.40
CA LEU A 159 14.99 28.67 8.84
C LEU A 159 13.54 29.17 8.99
N LEU A 160 13.36 30.37 9.56
CA LEU A 160 12.04 31.00 9.70
C LEU A 160 11.40 31.25 8.33
N LEU A 161 12.17 31.76 7.36
CA LEU A 161 11.68 31.96 6.00
C LEU A 161 11.32 30.64 5.31
N LEU A 162 12.14 29.59 5.46
CA LEU A 162 11.84 28.26 4.94
C LEU A 162 10.55 27.68 5.54
N SER A 163 10.26 27.96 6.81
CA SER A 163 9.05 27.48 7.49
C SER A 163 7.75 28.06 6.92
N ALA A 164 7.79 29.31 6.44
CA ALA A 164 6.64 29.93 5.80
C ALA A 164 6.33 29.33 4.41
N LEU A 165 7.34 28.73 3.75
CA LEU A 165 7.21 28.18 2.40
C LEU A 165 6.75 26.72 2.37
N SER A 166 7.25 25.90 3.30
CA SER A 166 6.86 24.49 3.43
C SER A 166 7.31 23.89 4.77
N PRO A 167 6.44 23.15 5.48
CA PRO A 167 6.84 22.32 6.62
C PRO A 167 7.97 21.34 6.31
N LEU A 168 8.08 20.83 5.07
CA LEU A 168 9.16 19.92 4.69
C LEU A 168 10.50 20.65 4.56
N LEU A 169 10.51 21.89 4.04
CA LEU A 169 11.70 22.73 4.01
C LEU A 169 12.14 23.14 5.41
N PHE A 170 11.19 23.36 6.33
CA PHE A 170 11.50 23.58 7.74
C PHE A 170 12.25 22.39 8.37
N ILE A 171 11.76 21.17 8.14
CA ILE A 171 12.43 19.95 8.61
C ILE A 171 13.84 19.86 8.00
N ALA A 172 14.01 20.11 6.71
CA ALA A 172 15.33 20.11 6.06
C ALA A 172 16.27 21.16 6.65
N GLY A 173 15.80 22.39 6.88
CA GLY A 173 16.61 23.44 7.49
C GLY A 173 17.07 23.05 8.90
N CYS A 174 16.16 22.53 9.73
CA CYS A 174 16.49 22.02 11.07
C CYS A 174 17.54 20.90 11.00
N LEU A 175 17.39 19.97 10.05
CA LEU A 175 18.34 18.87 9.82
C LEU A 175 19.72 19.35 9.37
N VAL A 176 19.78 20.34 8.49
CA VAL A 176 21.05 20.92 8.04
C VAL A 176 21.76 21.57 9.22
N LEU A 177 21.04 22.30 10.08
CA LEU A 177 21.61 22.93 11.29
C LEU A 177 22.14 21.91 12.30
N ILE A 178 21.33 20.91 12.64
CA ILE A 178 21.72 19.86 13.59
C ILE A 178 22.81 18.96 13.00
N GLY A 179 22.76 18.72 11.68
CA GLY A 179 23.66 17.87 10.92
C GLY A 179 25.14 18.26 11.02
N ILE A 180 25.41 19.53 11.31
CA ILE A 180 26.75 20.06 11.53
C ILE A 180 27.42 19.36 12.73
N TYR A 181 26.65 19.14 13.80
CA TYR A 181 27.11 18.53 15.06
C TYR A 181 27.07 16.99 15.04
N MET A 182 26.60 16.39 13.95
CA MET A 182 26.53 14.94 13.79
C MET A 182 27.89 14.32 13.43
N LYS A 183 28.10 13.07 13.88
CA LYS A 183 29.21 12.23 13.40
C LYS A 183 29.07 11.99 11.90
N LYS A 184 30.19 11.73 11.21
CA LYS A 184 30.21 11.48 9.75
C LYS A 184 29.19 10.41 9.31
N THR A 185 29.06 9.33 10.06
CA THR A 185 28.09 8.25 9.78
C THR A 185 26.64 8.67 9.98
N ASP A 186 26.36 9.57 10.93
CA ASP A 186 25.01 10.02 11.25
C ASP A 186 24.50 11.08 10.24
N ARG A 187 25.42 11.77 9.54
CA ARG A 187 25.08 12.71 8.46
C ARG A 187 24.31 12.07 7.31
N SER A 188 24.42 10.75 7.13
CA SER A 188 23.63 9.99 6.16
C SER A 188 22.12 10.19 6.35
N VAL A 189 21.65 10.42 7.57
CA VAL A 189 20.23 10.69 7.87
C VAL A 189 19.78 12.04 7.27
N VAL A 190 20.66 13.04 7.21
CA VAL A 190 20.36 14.33 6.58
C VAL A 190 20.26 14.15 5.06
N TYR A 191 21.24 13.47 4.45
CA TYR A 191 21.23 13.19 3.02
C TYR A 191 20.02 12.38 2.59
N LEU A 192 19.59 11.40 3.39
CA LEU A 192 18.40 10.62 3.13
C LEU A 192 17.12 11.50 3.07
N PHE A 193 17.01 12.51 3.93
CA PHE A 193 15.88 13.45 3.89
C PHE A 193 15.96 14.40 2.69
N LEU A 194 17.16 14.91 2.37
CA LEU A 194 17.35 15.76 1.20
C LEU A 194 17.06 15.00 -0.10
N LEU A 195 17.42 13.71 -0.17
CA LEU A 195 17.06 12.83 -1.27
C LEU A 195 15.54 12.64 -1.35
N PHE A 196 14.88 12.38 -0.22
CA PHE A 196 13.42 12.32 -0.15
C PHE A 196 12.77 13.61 -0.70
N LEU A 197 13.29 14.77 -0.32
CA LEU A 197 12.83 16.06 -0.86
C LEU A 197 13.08 16.19 -2.36
N ALA A 198 14.22 15.71 -2.87
CA ALA A 198 14.52 15.70 -4.30
C ALA A 198 13.48 14.88 -5.10
N PHE A 199 12.94 13.81 -4.52
CA PHE A 199 11.90 12.98 -5.13
C PHE A 199 10.46 13.44 -4.84
N THR A 200 10.24 14.60 -4.20
CA THR A 200 8.90 15.10 -3.83
C THR A 200 7.88 15.11 -4.98
N PRO A 201 8.20 15.51 -6.24
CA PRO A 201 7.25 15.48 -7.34
C PRO A 201 6.71 14.08 -7.62
N VAL A 202 7.59 13.08 -7.63
CA VAL A 202 7.21 11.67 -7.82
C VAL A 202 6.41 11.17 -6.63
N LEU A 203 6.80 11.59 -5.42
CA LEU A 203 6.12 11.16 -4.20
C LEU A 203 4.68 11.69 -4.13
N LEU A 204 4.49 12.98 -4.44
CA LEU A 204 3.18 13.62 -4.44
C LEU A 204 2.31 13.16 -5.61
N SER A 205 2.88 12.97 -6.81
CA SER A 205 2.11 12.44 -7.95
C SER A 205 1.61 11.03 -7.67
N THR A 206 2.45 10.16 -7.10
CA THR A 206 2.08 8.80 -6.72
C THR A 206 1.05 8.80 -5.57
N ALA A 207 1.19 9.69 -4.57
CA ALA A 207 0.17 9.85 -3.53
C ALA A 207 -1.18 10.29 -4.12
N SER A 208 -1.15 11.23 -5.07
CA SER A 208 -2.35 11.73 -5.74
C SER A 208 -3.04 10.66 -6.58
N LEU A 209 -2.28 9.77 -7.21
CA LEU A 209 -2.81 8.61 -7.95
C LEU A 209 -3.75 7.79 -7.07
N PHE A 210 -3.30 7.39 -5.88
CA PHE A 210 -4.09 6.52 -5.00
C PHE A 210 -5.40 7.18 -4.54
N ILE A 211 -5.39 8.50 -4.35
CA ILE A 211 -6.55 9.25 -3.85
C ILE A 211 -7.53 9.59 -4.99
N ASN A 212 -7.02 10.04 -6.13
CA ASN A 212 -7.82 10.39 -7.31
C ASN A 212 -8.42 9.15 -7.98
N ALA A 213 -7.67 8.05 -8.09
CA ALA A 213 -8.16 6.83 -8.71
C ALA A 213 -9.32 6.23 -7.91
N ALA A 214 -9.24 6.23 -6.57
CA ALA A 214 -10.31 5.75 -5.70
C ALA A 214 -11.63 6.55 -5.85
N SER A 215 -11.54 7.80 -6.32
CA SER A 215 -12.69 8.67 -6.56
C SER A 215 -13.17 8.65 -8.03
N SER A 216 -12.44 8.02 -8.95
CA SER A 216 -12.83 7.91 -10.36
C SER A 216 -13.97 6.91 -10.57
N GLY A 217 -15.17 7.43 -10.89
CA GLY A 217 -16.32 6.61 -11.25
C GLY A 217 -16.09 5.74 -12.49
N LYS A 218 -15.38 6.28 -13.49
CA LYS A 218 -15.08 5.55 -14.73
C LYS A 218 -14.12 4.39 -14.51
N LEU A 219 -13.07 4.57 -13.69
CA LEU A 219 -12.18 3.46 -13.32
C LEU A 219 -12.95 2.37 -12.56
N LYS A 220 -13.86 2.75 -11.65
CA LYS A 220 -14.73 1.78 -10.96
C LYS A 220 -15.58 0.98 -11.93
N ALA A 221 -16.19 1.62 -12.93
CA ALA A 221 -16.99 0.94 -13.94
C ALA A 221 -16.17 -0.02 -14.82
N VAL A 222 -14.98 0.42 -15.27
CA VAL A 222 -14.04 -0.40 -16.04
C VAL A 222 -13.63 -1.65 -15.25
N VAL A 223 -13.18 -1.48 -14.01
CA VAL A 223 -12.76 -2.59 -13.15
C VAL A 223 -13.93 -3.53 -12.85
N GLN A 224 -15.10 -2.98 -12.48
CA GLN A 224 -16.27 -3.79 -12.13
C GLN A 224 -16.71 -4.70 -13.28
N THR A 225 -16.67 -4.21 -14.51
CA THR A 225 -17.08 -4.99 -15.69
C THR A 225 -16.08 -6.11 -15.99
N ASN A 226 -14.79 -5.78 -16.04
CA ASN A 226 -13.74 -6.75 -16.39
C ASN A 226 -13.42 -7.74 -15.28
N GLU A 227 -13.74 -7.44 -14.02
CA GLU A 227 -13.71 -8.42 -12.93
C GLU A 227 -15.01 -9.22 -12.80
N PHE A 228 -15.95 -9.07 -13.74
CA PHE A 228 -17.23 -9.77 -13.75
C PHE A 228 -18.07 -9.53 -12.47
N LYS A 229 -18.04 -8.29 -11.96
CA LYS A 229 -18.75 -7.86 -10.74
C LYS A 229 -20.06 -7.11 -11.03
N GLY A 230 -20.28 -6.68 -12.28
CA GLY A 230 -21.51 -6.02 -12.70
C GLY A 230 -21.34 -5.12 -13.92
N ASN A 231 -22.43 -4.93 -14.65
CA ASN A 231 -22.45 -4.25 -15.95
C ASN A 231 -23.18 -2.90 -15.93
N THR A 232 -24.18 -2.75 -15.05
CA THR A 232 -25.13 -1.63 -15.05
C THR A 232 -24.45 -0.27 -14.90
N TYR A 233 -23.46 -0.18 -14.01
CA TYR A 233 -22.75 1.07 -13.78
C TYR A 233 -21.93 1.49 -15.01
N ALA A 234 -21.29 0.55 -15.69
CA ALA A 234 -20.56 0.82 -16.94
C ALA A 234 -21.48 1.33 -18.05
N LEU A 235 -22.70 0.82 -18.15
CA LEU A 235 -23.66 1.28 -19.15
C LEU A 235 -24.01 2.78 -19.01
N SER A 236 -23.97 3.31 -17.78
CA SER A 236 -24.17 4.74 -17.52
C SER A 236 -22.89 5.57 -17.55
N ALA A 237 -21.78 5.05 -17.03
CA ALA A 237 -20.58 5.84 -16.74
C ALA A 237 -19.59 5.90 -17.91
N LEU A 238 -19.62 4.93 -18.83
CA LEU A 238 -18.63 4.76 -19.88
C LEU A 238 -19.14 5.08 -21.30
N LYS A 239 -20.45 5.26 -21.48
CA LYS A 239 -21.12 5.39 -22.79
C LYS A 239 -20.44 6.36 -23.76
N ASP A 240 -20.05 7.53 -23.27
CA ASP A 240 -19.48 8.63 -24.07
C ASP A 240 -17.96 8.78 -23.92
N ASP A 241 -17.28 7.77 -23.34
CA ASP A 241 -15.83 7.81 -23.15
C ASP A 241 -15.12 7.04 -24.27
N PRO A 242 -14.40 7.74 -25.17
CA PRO A 242 -13.79 7.11 -26.33
C PRO A 242 -12.48 6.39 -26.03
N ASP A 243 -11.96 6.48 -24.80
CA ASP A 243 -10.71 5.83 -24.41
C ASP A 243 -10.84 4.30 -24.47
N PHE A 244 -9.82 3.62 -24.97
CA PHE A 244 -9.88 2.19 -25.30
C PHE A 244 -10.38 1.33 -24.11
N PRO A 245 -9.83 1.43 -22.89
CA PRO A 245 -10.33 0.67 -21.74
C PRO A 245 -11.80 0.94 -21.42
N SER A 246 -12.26 2.18 -21.59
CA SER A 246 -13.65 2.57 -21.34
C SER A 246 -14.57 1.96 -22.40
N ALA A 247 -14.26 2.15 -23.68
CA ALA A 247 -15.05 1.66 -24.81
C ALA A 247 -15.09 0.12 -24.85
N PHE A 248 -13.95 -0.55 -24.61
CA PHE A 248 -13.88 -2.01 -24.50
C PHE A 248 -14.81 -2.54 -23.39
N SER A 249 -14.73 -1.92 -22.20
CA SER A 249 -15.53 -2.32 -21.05
C SER A 249 -17.01 -2.03 -21.26
N TYR A 250 -17.35 -0.92 -21.92
CA TYR A 250 -18.73 -0.59 -22.27
C TYR A 250 -19.31 -1.60 -23.26
N ALA A 251 -18.56 -2.00 -24.29
CA ALA A 251 -18.96 -3.04 -25.23
C ALA A 251 -19.15 -4.40 -24.54
N LEU A 252 -18.26 -4.75 -23.59
CA LEU A 252 -18.39 -5.98 -22.79
C LEU A 252 -19.66 -5.97 -21.93
N ALA A 253 -19.95 -4.84 -21.27
CA ALA A 253 -21.18 -4.67 -20.50
C ALA A 253 -22.45 -4.77 -21.38
N LEU A 254 -22.42 -4.20 -22.59
CA LEU A 254 -23.52 -4.31 -23.56
C LEU A 254 -23.75 -5.78 -23.97
N LYS A 255 -22.67 -6.51 -24.29
CA LYS A 255 -22.73 -7.95 -24.61
C LYS A 255 -23.35 -8.73 -23.46
N HIS A 256 -22.90 -8.52 -22.22
CA HIS A 256 -23.44 -9.22 -21.05
C HIS A 256 -24.94 -8.98 -20.84
N GLU A 257 -25.43 -7.79 -21.16
CA GLU A 257 -26.85 -7.44 -21.06
C GLU A 257 -27.64 -7.74 -22.36
N GLY A 258 -27.06 -8.48 -23.30
CA GLY A 258 -27.72 -8.93 -24.53
C GLY A 258 -27.88 -7.88 -25.63
N ARG A 259 -27.25 -6.71 -25.49
CA ARG A 259 -27.29 -5.61 -26.46
C ARG A 259 -26.21 -5.79 -27.53
N TYR A 260 -26.25 -6.95 -28.21
CA TYR A 260 -25.21 -7.37 -29.15
C TYR A 260 -24.99 -6.42 -30.34
N PRO A 261 -26.01 -5.84 -31.01
CA PRO A 261 -25.78 -4.92 -32.13
C PRO A 261 -24.94 -3.71 -31.75
N GLU A 262 -25.17 -3.15 -30.56
CA GLU A 262 -24.42 -2.01 -30.05
C GLU A 262 -22.98 -2.41 -29.68
N ALA A 263 -22.81 -3.59 -29.08
CA ALA A 263 -21.50 -4.13 -28.76
C ALA A 263 -20.66 -4.39 -30.03
N VAL A 264 -21.26 -4.96 -31.08
CA VAL A 264 -20.62 -5.21 -32.38
C VAL A 264 -20.13 -3.91 -33.00
N ALA A 265 -20.98 -2.87 -33.05
CA ALA A 265 -20.61 -1.58 -33.61
C ALA A 265 -19.40 -0.95 -32.88
N LEU A 266 -19.34 -1.08 -31.56
CA LEU A 266 -18.21 -0.60 -30.76
C LEU A 266 -16.95 -1.43 -30.98
N TYR A 267 -17.05 -2.76 -30.99
CA TYR A 267 -15.88 -3.62 -31.22
C TYR A 267 -15.31 -3.44 -32.62
N GLN A 268 -16.15 -3.28 -33.64
CA GLN A 268 -15.68 -2.94 -34.99
C GLN A 268 -14.91 -1.61 -34.99
N LYS A 269 -15.46 -0.56 -34.38
CA LYS A 269 -14.77 0.74 -34.24
C LYS A 269 -13.43 0.63 -33.50
N LEU A 270 -13.33 -0.25 -32.50
CA LEU A 270 -12.08 -0.51 -31.79
C LEU A 270 -11.05 -1.19 -32.71
N LEU A 271 -11.47 -2.17 -33.52
CA LEU A 271 -10.61 -2.83 -34.51
C LEU A 271 -10.17 -1.90 -35.64
N ASP A 272 -11.01 -0.94 -36.04
CA ASP A 272 -10.65 0.10 -37.02
C ASP A 272 -9.51 1.00 -36.50
N THR A 273 -9.41 1.15 -35.16
CA THR A 273 -8.33 1.93 -34.53
C THR A 273 -7.05 1.12 -34.42
N ALA A 274 -7.13 -0.12 -33.92
CA ALA A 274 -6.01 -1.04 -33.83
C ALA A 274 -6.50 -2.49 -33.76
N PRO A 275 -5.82 -3.44 -34.43
CA PRO A 275 -6.13 -4.86 -34.28
C PRO A 275 -5.80 -5.33 -32.85
N ASP A 276 -6.80 -5.79 -32.11
CA ASP A 276 -6.62 -6.39 -30.78
C ASP A 276 -7.30 -7.77 -30.73
N PRO A 277 -6.56 -8.85 -30.41
CA PRO A 277 -7.09 -10.21 -30.39
C PRO A 277 -8.23 -10.41 -29.39
N ARG A 278 -8.27 -9.64 -28.30
CA ARG A 278 -9.32 -9.71 -27.27
C ARG A 278 -10.61 -9.07 -27.78
N VAL A 279 -10.48 -7.99 -28.55
CA VAL A 279 -11.61 -7.36 -29.23
C VAL A 279 -12.18 -8.33 -30.27
N MET A 280 -11.33 -9.04 -31.01
CA MET A 280 -11.78 -10.07 -31.97
C MET A 280 -12.52 -11.22 -31.28
N VAL A 281 -12.01 -11.73 -30.14
CA VAL A 281 -12.70 -12.74 -29.33
C VAL A 281 -14.09 -12.24 -28.91
N ASN A 282 -14.17 -11.07 -28.30
CA ASN A 282 -15.44 -10.57 -27.78
C ASN A 282 -16.42 -10.16 -28.89
N LEU A 283 -15.92 -9.72 -30.04
CA LEU A 283 -16.72 -9.52 -31.24
C LEU A 283 -17.32 -10.85 -31.72
N GLY A 284 -16.51 -11.91 -31.81
CA GLY A 284 -17.00 -13.26 -32.09
C GLY A 284 -18.05 -13.72 -31.07
N ASN A 285 -17.85 -13.43 -29.78
CA ASN A 285 -18.83 -13.74 -28.72
C ASN A 285 -20.17 -13.02 -28.93
N CYS A 286 -20.18 -11.82 -29.50
CA CYS A 286 -21.42 -11.13 -29.86
C CYS A 286 -22.18 -11.85 -30.98
N TYR A 287 -21.46 -12.39 -31.97
CA TYR A 287 -22.06 -13.20 -33.04
C TYR A 287 -22.63 -14.54 -32.53
N VAL A 288 -21.95 -15.18 -31.57
CA VAL A 288 -22.53 -16.31 -30.81
C VAL A 288 -23.78 -15.87 -30.04
N GLY A 289 -23.81 -14.65 -29.52
CA GLY A 289 -25.00 -14.05 -28.91
C GLY A 289 -26.21 -14.06 -29.84
N PHE A 290 -26.05 -13.67 -31.11
CA PHE A 290 -27.13 -13.68 -32.11
C PHE A 290 -27.64 -15.07 -32.48
N TYR A 291 -26.79 -16.10 -32.41
CA TYR A 291 -27.19 -17.50 -32.69
C TYR A 291 -28.38 -17.96 -31.84
N ASN A 292 -28.49 -17.45 -30.61
CA ASN A 292 -29.58 -17.81 -29.70
C ASN A 292 -30.93 -17.14 -30.05
N PHE A 293 -30.97 -16.14 -30.94
CA PHE A 293 -32.16 -15.29 -31.16
C PHE A 293 -32.61 -15.10 -32.62
N GLU A 294 -31.78 -15.40 -33.64
CA GLU A 294 -32.09 -15.06 -35.05
C GLU A 294 -32.23 -16.26 -36.01
N GLU A 295 -32.89 -16.06 -37.15
CA GLU A 295 -33.12 -17.06 -38.21
C GLU A 295 -31.82 -17.50 -38.93
N ASN A 296 -30.78 -16.65 -38.99
CA ASN A 296 -29.53 -16.91 -39.73
C ASN A 296 -28.39 -17.50 -38.87
N LYS A 297 -28.73 -18.52 -38.08
CA LYS A 297 -27.84 -19.19 -37.11
C LYS A 297 -26.46 -19.56 -37.66
N LYS A 298 -26.41 -20.17 -38.85
CA LYS A 298 -25.16 -20.65 -39.45
C LYS A 298 -24.22 -19.51 -39.88
N ALA A 299 -24.76 -18.40 -40.38
CA ALA A 299 -23.96 -17.25 -40.78
C ALA A 299 -23.29 -16.59 -39.57
N ASN A 300 -24.06 -16.39 -38.49
CA ASN A 300 -23.55 -15.84 -37.24
C ASN A 300 -22.42 -16.69 -36.64
N LEU A 301 -22.55 -18.02 -36.66
CA LEU A 301 -21.50 -18.93 -36.20
C LEU A 301 -20.26 -18.91 -37.11
N ASN A 302 -20.42 -18.77 -38.43
CA ASN A 302 -19.29 -18.61 -39.35
C ASN A 302 -18.53 -17.30 -39.09
N ASP A 303 -19.24 -16.20 -38.83
CA ASP A 303 -18.62 -14.92 -38.45
C ASP A 303 -17.86 -15.04 -37.12
N ALA A 304 -18.46 -15.70 -36.12
CA ALA A 304 -17.78 -16.00 -34.86
C ALA A 304 -16.49 -16.80 -35.09
N ALA A 305 -16.56 -17.90 -35.85
CA ALA A 305 -15.41 -18.75 -36.17
C ALA A 305 -14.30 -17.96 -36.90
N LYS A 306 -14.67 -17.07 -37.83
CA LYS A 306 -13.75 -16.18 -38.53
C LYS A 306 -12.99 -15.28 -37.55
N TYR A 307 -13.69 -14.62 -36.63
CA TYR A 307 -13.04 -13.71 -35.66
C TYR A 307 -12.18 -14.46 -34.64
N TYR A 308 -12.60 -15.64 -34.16
CA TYR A 308 -11.74 -16.46 -33.30
C TYR A 308 -10.48 -16.92 -34.02
N THR A 309 -10.59 -17.33 -35.29
CA THR A 309 -9.44 -17.71 -36.12
C THR A 309 -8.49 -16.51 -36.32
N LEU A 310 -9.04 -15.32 -36.60
CA LEU A 310 -8.24 -14.10 -36.71
C LEU A 310 -7.52 -13.76 -35.39
N SER A 311 -8.21 -13.92 -34.26
CA SER A 311 -7.61 -13.75 -32.93
C SER A 311 -6.46 -14.72 -32.70
N ILE A 312 -6.65 -16.03 -32.98
CA ILE A 312 -5.62 -17.07 -32.86
C ILE A 312 -4.40 -16.74 -33.72
N ASN A 313 -4.62 -16.32 -34.97
CA ASN A 313 -3.55 -15.94 -35.89
C ASN A 313 -2.79 -14.68 -35.43
N THR A 314 -3.45 -13.80 -34.68
CA THR A 314 -2.82 -12.60 -34.11
C THR A 314 -2.05 -12.93 -32.84
N LYS A 315 -2.71 -13.61 -31.89
CA LYS A 315 -2.15 -14.10 -30.65
C LYS A 315 -3.00 -15.26 -30.12
N PRO A 316 -2.48 -16.50 -30.10
CA PRO A 316 -3.21 -17.63 -29.55
C PRO A 316 -3.60 -17.41 -28.08
N SER A 317 -4.85 -17.72 -27.73
CA SER A 317 -5.37 -17.66 -26.36
C SER A 317 -6.27 -18.87 -26.07
N ALA A 318 -6.37 -19.25 -24.79
CA ALA A 318 -7.26 -20.33 -24.38
C ALA A 318 -8.73 -20.00 -24.66
N SER A 319 -9.12 -18.73 -24.50
CA SER A 319 -10.47 -18.24 -24.80
C SER A 319 -10.82 -18.39 -26.28
N ALA A 320 -9.94 -17.99 -27.19
CA ALA A 320 -10.20 -18.08 -28.63
C ALA A 320 -10.32 -19.54 -29.09
N TYR A 321 -9.42 -20.43 -28.65
CA TYR A 321 -9.51 -21.86 -28.96
C TYR A 321 -10.74 -22.51 -28.35
N TYR A 322 -11.06 -22.21 -27.09
CA TYR A 322 -12.26 -22.74 -26.44
C TYR A 322 -13.52 -22.29 -27.17
N ASN A 323 -13.64 -21.01 -27.50
CA ASN A 323 -14.82 -20.49 -28.17
C ASN A 323 -14.96 -21.05 -29.59
N LEU A 324 -13.84 -21.22 -30.30
CA LEU A 324 -13.83 -21.88 -31.61
C LEU A 324 -14.24 -23.35 -31.49
N SER A 325 -13.82 -24.06 -30.42
CA SER A 325 -14.26 -25.43 -30.15
C SER A 325 -15.78 -25.54 -29.96
N VAL A 326 -16.35 -24.58 -29.24
CA VAL A 326 -17.79 -24.49 -28.99
C VAL A 326 -18.53 -24.22 -30.30
N VAL A 327 -18.08 -23.23 -31.08
CA VAL A 327 -18.70 -22.89 -32.37
C VAL A 327 -18.57 -24.02 -33.39
N SER A 328 -17.42 -24.69 -33.51
CA SER A 328 -17.25 -25.83 -34.42
C SER A 328 -18.20 -26.98 -34.08
N ARG A 329 -18.44 -27.26 -32.80
CA ARG A 329 -19.44 -28.27 -32.39
C ARG A 329 -20.87 -27.85 -32.75
N GLU A 330 -21.23 -26.57 -32.64
CA GLU A 330 -22.53 -26.07 -33.10
C GLU A 330 -22.67 -26.10 -34.64
N LEU A 331 -21.56 -25.98 -35.36
CA LEU A 331 -21.49 -26.17 -36.81
C LEU A 331 -21.41 -27.65 -37.24
N LEU A 332 -21.46 -28.59 -36.29
CA LEU A 332 -21.35 -30.04 -36.49
C LEU A 332 -19.98 -30.51 -37.02
N GLU A 333 -18.94 -29.72 -36.80
CA GLU A 333 -17.53 -30.05 -37.09
C GLU A 333 -16.86 -30.63 -35.82
N PHE A 334 -17.27 -31.81 -35.39
CA PHE A 334 -16.88 -32.38 -34.09
C PHE A 334 -15.38 -32.63 -33.95
N GLU A 335 -14.70 -33.10 -35.01
CA GLU A 335 -13.27 -33.38 -35.00
C GLU A 335 -12.45 -32.12 -34.75
N LYS A 336 -12.79 -31.02 -35.45
CA LYS A 336 -12.18 -29.71 -35.22
C LYS A 336 -12.51 -29.17 -33.84
N GLY A 337 -13.76 -29.36 -33.39
CA GLY A 337 -14.18 -29.01 -32.04
C GLY A 337 -13.28 -29.65 -30.98
N ASP A 338 -12.99 -30.94 -31.09
CA ASP A 338 -12.12 -31.64 -30.13
C ASP A 338 -10.66 -31.23 -30.24
N GLU A 339 -10.17 -30.93 -31.44
CA GLU A 339 -8.83 -30.38 -31.66
C GLU A 339 -8.67 -29.02 -30.95
N TYR A 340 -9.60 -28.08 -31.19
CA TYR A 340 -9.57 -26.76 -30.58
C TYR A 340 -9.76 -26.80 -29.07
N PHE A 341 -10.60 -27.71 -28.55
CA PHE A 341 -10.75 -27.87 -27.11
C PHE A 341 -9.45 -28.36 -26.45
N LYS A 342 -8.75 -29.32 -27.07
CA LYS A 342 -7.41 -29.75 -26.62
C LYS A 342 -6.39 -28.62 -26.70
N ALA A 343 -6.42 -27.82 -27.76
CA ALA A 343 -5.57 -26.65 -27.89
C ALA A 343 -5.83 -25.63 -26.76
N ALA A 344 -7.09 -25.37 -26.41
CA ALA A 344 -7.44 -24.49 -25.30
C ALA A 344 -6.87 -24.98 -23.96
N LEU A 345 -7.02 -26.28 -23.66
CA LEU A 345 -6.46 -26.91 -22.46
C LEU A 345 -4.93 -26.85 -22.40
N ASN A 346 -4.25 -26.92 -23.55
CA ASN A 346 -2.80 -26.80 -23.62
C ASN A 346 -2.31 -25.37 -23.36
N VAL A 347 -3.12 -24.36 -23.68
CA VAL A 347 -2.80 -22.95 -23.40
C VAL A 347 -3.07 -22.61 -21.94
N ASP A 348 -4.26 -22.91 -21.42
CA ASP A 348 -4.61 -22.69 -20.01
C ASP A 348 -5.70 -23.67 -19.57
N ARG A 349 -5.27 -24.81 -19.03
CA ARG A 349 -6.17 -25.84 -18.49
C ARG A 349 -7.07 -25.31 -17.37
N VAL A 350 -6.50 -24.53 -16.44
CA VAL A 350 -7.21 -24.10 -15.22
C VAL A 350 -8.33 -23.14 -15.58
N ALA A 351 -8.08 -22.20 -16.51
CA ALA A 351 -9.12 -21.29 -17.00
C ALA A 351 -10.25 -22.04 -17.71
N VAL A 352 -9.92 -23.01 -18.58
CA VAL A 352 -10.92 -23.79 -19.33
C VAL A 352 -11.77 -24.66 -18.41
N GLU A 353 -11.17 -25.35 -17.44
CA GLU A 353 -11.90 -26.17 -16.47
C GLU A 353 -12.88 -25.31 -15.65
N LYS A 354 -12.45 -24.12 -15.21
CA LYS A 354 -13.29 -23.20 -14.44
C LYS A 354 -14.52 -22.74 -15.21
N VAL A 355 -14.39 -22.45 -16.51
CA VAL A 355 -15.53 -22.05 -17.33
C VAL A 355 -16.43 -23.26 -17.64
N SER A 356 -15.83 -24.40 -17.96
CA SER A 356 -16.57 -25.63 -18.27
C SER A 356 -17.47 -26.07 -17.11
N ALA A 357 -17.04 -25.85 -15.85
CA ALA A 357 -17.82 -26.18 -14.66
C ALA A 357 -19.14 -25.41 -14.53
N VAL A 358 -19.25 -24.21 -15.13
CA VAL A 358 -20.45 -23.37 -15.08
C VAL A 358 -21.09 -23.17 -16.46
N ALA A 359 -20.66 -23.93 -17.47
CA ALA A 359 -21.13 -23.77 -18.84
C ALA A 359 -22.65 -24.02 -18.95
N SER A 360 -23.32 -23.23 -19.79
CA SER A 360 -24.73 -23.44 -20.14
C SER A 360 -25.02 -22.88 -21.53
N ARG A 361 -26.25 -23.07 -22.02
CA ARG A 361 -26.71 -22.51 -23.29
C ARG A 361 -26.90 -20.99 -23.26
N ASN A 362 -26.81 -20.36 -22.09
CA ASN A 362 -26.82 -18.91 -21.99
C ASN A 362 -25.53 -18.33 -22.60
N SER A 363 -25.64 -17.30 -23.44
CA SER A 363 -24.52 -16.66 -24.15
C SER A 363 -23.34 -16.28 -23.24
N ASN A 364 -23.61 -15.82 -22.01
CA ASN A 364 -22.57 -15.40 -21.06
C ASN A 364 -21.82 -16.55 -20.38
N ARG A 365 -22.32 -17.79 -20.56
CA ARG A 365 -21.76 -19.03 -20.00
C ARG A 365 -21.33 -20.02 -21.09
N PHE A 366 -21.69 -19.74 -22.34
CA PHE A 366 -21.40 -20.60 -23.48
C PHE A 366 -20.01 -20.35 -24.05
N VAL A 367 -19.53 -19.10 -23.97
CA VAL A 367 -18.22 -18.65 -24.45
C VAL A 367 -17.42 -17.95 -23.34
N ILE A 368 -16.11 -17.86 -23.53
CA ILE A 368 -15.16 -17.15 -22.67
C ILE A 368 -14.97 -15.73 -23.22
N ASP A 369 -15.27 -14.73 -22.40
CA ASP A 369 -14.94 -13.34 -22.69
C ASP A 369 -13.49 -13.03 -22.30
N ASP A 370 -12.80 -12.28 -23.17
CA ASP A 370 -11.51 -11.68 -22.85
C ASP A 370 -11.70 -10.33 -22.16
N ILE A 371 -10.77 -9.99 -21.28
CA ILE A 371 -10.81 -8.77 -20.47
C ILE A 371 -9.57 -7.92 -20.70
N ILE A 372 -9.63 -6.64 -20.32
CA ILE A 372 -8.41 -5.85 -20.18
C ILE A 372 -7.62 -6.32 -18.95
N SER A 373 -6.30 -6.21 -19.03
CA SER A 373 -5.38 -6.69 -18.00
C SER A 373 -5.33 -5.78 -16.78
N VAL A 374 -4.83 -6.32 -15.66
CA VAL A 374 -4.60 -5.55 -14.43
C VAL A 374 -3.64 -4.38 -14.68
N ASP A 375 -2.63 -4.56 -15.53
CA ASP A 375 -1.67 -3.52 -15.88
C ASP A 375 -2.32 -2.37 -16.65
N GLU A 376 -3.30 -2.66 -17.50
CA GLU A 376 -4.12 -1.65 -18.17
C GLU A 376 -5.00 -0.88 -17.19
N PHE A 377 -5.52 -1.51 -16.12
CA PHE A 377 -6.21 -0.76 -15.04
C PHE A 377 -5.26 0.24 -14.37
N TRP A 378 -4.02 -0.18 -14.07
CA TRP A 378 -3.01 0.71 -13.49
C TRP A 378 -2.60 1.83 -14.44
N ALA A 379 -2.44 1.55 -15.73
CA ALA A 379 -2.16 2.55 -16.74
C ALA A 379 -3.31 3.56 -16.87
N TYR A 380 -4.55 3.09 -16.90
CA TYR A 380 -5.75 3.92 -16.93
C TYR A 380 -5.86 4.82 -15.69
N ALA A 381 -5.59 4.26 -14.50
CA ALA A 381 -5.56 5.02 -13.25
C ALA A 381 -4.50 6.14 -13.28
N ARG A 382 -3.29 5.84 -13.79
CA ARG A 382 -2.21 6.82 -13.94
C ARG A 382 -2.56 7.93 -14.94
N ALA A 383 -3.06 7.56 -16.12
CA ALA A 383 -3.39 8.51 -17.18
C ALA A 383 -4.47 9.53 -16.76
N ARG A 384 -5.42 9.10 -15.91
CA ARG A 384 -6.51 9.96 -15.42
C ARG A 384 -6.15 10.78 -14.18
N SER A 385 -5.03 10.50 -13.51
CA SER A 385 -4.59 11.26 -12.33
C SER A 385 -3.78 12.49 -12.72
N THR A 386 -4.45 13.52 -13.25
CA THR A 386 -3.79 14.75 -13.75
C THR A 386 -3.53 15.79 -12.66
N ARG A 387 -4.32 15.80 -11.57
CA ARG A 387 -4.19 16.79 -10.49
C ARG A 387 -3.32 16.27 -9.35
N VAL A 388 -2.12 16.82 -9.23
CA VAL A 388 -1.24 16.59 -8.07
C VAL A 388 -1.82 17.33 -6.86
N LEU A 389 -2.09 16.58 -5.80
CA LEU A 389 -2.51 17.12 -4.51
C LEU A 389 -1.27 17.36 -3.65
N THR A 390 -1.05 18.59 -3.19
CA THR A 390 0.06 18.93 -2.28
C THR A 390 -0.27 18.68 -0.81
N PHE A 391 -1.54 18.37 -0.49
CA PHE A 391 -2.04 18.14 0.87
C PHE A 391 -1.68 19.26 1.87
N GLY A 392 -1.53 20.50 1.37
CA GLY A 392 -1.10 21.64 2.19
C GLY A 392 0.35 21.57 2.66
N MET A 393 1.15 20.62 2.18
CA MET A 393 2.54 20.42 2.59
C MET A 393 3.50 21.45 1.97
N THR A 394 3.08 22.16 0.93
CA THR A 394 3.93 23.06 0.15
C THR A 394 3.11 24.21 -0.41
N ALA A 395 3.59 25.45 -0.24
CA ALA A 395 3.07 26.61 -1.00
C ALA A 395 3.74 26.72 -2.37
N LEU A 396 4.93 26.12 -2.52
CA LEU A 396 5.70 26.08 -3.75
C LEU A 396 5.32 24.89 -4.63
N PRO A 397 5.51 24.99 -5.96
CA PRO A 397 5.43 23.85 -6.86
C PRO A 397 6.37 22.72 -6.41
N PRO A 398 5.98 21.43 -6.50
CA PRO A 398 6.83 20.31 -6.06
C PRO A 398 8.23 20.30 -6.69
N LEU A 399 8.35 20.76 -7.94
CA LEU A 399 9.64 20.86 -8.65
C LEU A 399 10.61 21.83 -7.96
N ALA A 400 10.10 22.93 -7.39
CA ALA A 400 10.92 23.90 -6.69
C ALA A 400 11.55 23.30 -5.42
N LEU A 401 10.82 22.42 -4.71
CA LEU A 401 11.37 21.68 -3.57
C LEU A 401 12.53 20.77 -3.97
N SER A 402 12.41 20.10 -5.12
CA SER A 402 13.50 19.26 -5.64
C SER A 402 14.75 20.08 -5.93
N LEU A 403 14.59 21.24 -6.58
CA LEU A 403 15.72 22.12 -6.91
C LEU A 403 16.40 22.66 -5.64
N ILE A 404 15.62 23.08 -4.65
CA ILE A 404 16.14 23.54 -3.35
C ILE A 404 16.89 22.40 -2.65
N ALA A 405 16.33 21.18 -2.65
CA ALA A 405 16.97 20.03 -2.02
C ALA A 405 18.31 19.67 -2.69
N ILE A 406 18.36 19.68 -4.03
CA ILE A 406 19.58 19.45 -4.80
C ILE A 406 20.65 20.49 -4.49
N LEU A 407 20.27 21.76 -4.29
CA LEU A 407 21.18 22.83 -3.89
C LEU A 407 21.66 22.68 -2.43
N LEU A 408 20.80 22.20 -1.53
CA LEU A 408 21.15 22.00 -0.11
C LEU A 408 22.17 20.87 0.10
N ILE A 409 22.22 19.86 -0.77
CA ILE A 409 23.17 18.74 -0.67
C ILE A 409 24.65 19.19 -0.69
N PRO A 410 25.15 19.92 -1.73
CA PRO A 410 26.52 20.40 -1.75
C PRO A 410 26.78 21.46 -0.69
N VAL A 411 25.78 22.31 -0.38
CA VAL A 411 25.90 23.29 0.71
C VAL A 411 26.18 22.58 2.04
N PHE A 412 25.40 21.55 2.37
CA PHE A 412 25.60 20.77 3.61
C PHE A 412 26.93 20.00 3.62
N TYR A 413 27.39 19.51 2.46
CA TYR A 413 28.70 18.85 2.36
C TYR A 413 29.87 19.80 2.64
N LEU A 414 29.81 21.04 2.14
CA LEU A 414 30.88 22.04 2.27
C LEU A 414 30.83 22.85 3.57
N LEU A 415 29.67 22.92 4.23
CA LEU A 415 29.45 23.71 5.44
C LEU A 415 30.42 23.39 6.60
N PRO A 416 30.72 22.11 6.92
CA PRO A 416 31.56 21.74 8.06
C PRO A 416 32.99 22.29 7.95
N ASP A 417 33.56 22.31 6.74
CA ASP A 417 34.94 22.76 6.53
C ASP A 417 35.06 24.29 6.58
N ARG A 418 33.96 25.00 6.27
CA ARG A 418 33.87 26.47 6.35
C ARG A 418 33.71 26.97 7.78
N LEU A 419 33.01 26.22 8.63
CA LEU A 419 32.70 26.59 10.01
C LEU A 419 33.80 26.10 10.98
N ARG A 420 34.98 26.73 11.00
CA ARG A 420 36.14 26.30 11.80
C ARG A 420 35.94 26.20 13.34
N ILE A 421 34.83 26.70 13.88
CA ILE A 421 34.55 26.75 15.32
C ILE A 421 33.22 26.04 15.59
N PHE A 422 33.26 24.97 16.38
CA PHE A 422 32.05 24.25 16.80
C PHE A 422 32.01 24.10 18.32
N ALA A 423 30.81 24.31 18.87
CA ALA A 423 30.49 23.83 20.19
C ALA A 423 30.51 22.29 20.20
N TYR A 424 31.18 21.71 21.20
CA TYR A 424 31.17 20.29 21.50
C TYR A 424 30.84 20.09 22.98
N ARG A 425 30.51 18.85 23.34
CA ARG A 425 30.22 18.48 24.73
C ARG A 425 31.38 17.71 25.32
N CYS A 426 31.73 18.04 26.57
CA CYS A 426 32.64 17.23 27.36
C CYS A 426 32.08 15.80 27.51
N ARG A 427 32.84 14.77 27.17
CA ARG A 427 32.38 13.36 27.25
C ARG A 427 32.00 12.89 28.67
N LYS A 428 32.39 13.64 29.70
CA LYS A 428 32.22 13.23 31.10
C LYS A 428 31.15 14.05 31.81
N CYS A 429 31.36 15.36 31.94
CA CYS A 429 30.41 16.28 32.59
C CYS A 429 29.40 16.91 31.63
N ASN A 430 29.47 16.62 30.32
CA ASN A 430 28.52 17.12 29.32
C ASN A 430 28.43 18.67 29.21
N THR A 431 29.37 19.40 29.79
CA THR A 431 29.50 20.85 29.63
C THR A 431 29.80 21.20 28.17
N ILE A 432 29.15 22.26 27.67
CA ILE A 432 29.28 22.73 26.29
C ILE A 432 30.46 23.70 26.24
N LEU A 433 31.37 23.47 25.31
CA LEU A 433 32.61 24.22 25.12
C LEU A 433 32.89 24.39 23.64
N CYS A 434 33.69 25.38 23.27
CA CYS A 434 34.22 25.53 21.91
C CYS A 434 35.72 25.85 21.95
N ASN A 435 36.38 25.83 20.79
CA ASN A 435 37.81 26.10 20.66
C ASN A 435 38.23 27.53 21.08
N ARG A 436 37.27 28.46 21.29
CA ARG A 436 37.54 29.79 21.87
C ARG A 436 37.51 29.78 23.39
N CYS A 437 36.61 29.01 23.99
CA CYS A 437 36.47 28.93 25.45
C CYS A 437 37.67 28.26 26.11
N GLU A 438 38.31 27.31 25.40
CA GLU A 438 39.43 26.54 25.92
C GLU A 438 40.50 26.38 24.83
N ARG A 439 41.67 27.03 25.03
CA ARG A 439 42.75 27.07 24.02
C ARG A 439 43.53 25.75 23.95
N GLU A 440 43.65 25.03 25.06
CA GLU A 440 44.28 23.71 25.12
C GLU A 440 43.19 22.63 25.06
N LEU A 441 42.90 22.15 23.85
CA LEU A 441 42.05 20.98 23.65
C LEU A 441 42.75 19.75 24.24
N VAL A 442 42.30 19.33 25.41
CA VAL A 442 42.81 18.10 26.01
C VAL A 442 42.28 16.90 25.23
N ILE A 443 43.16 15.93 24.98
CA ILE A 443 42.92 14.73 24.16
C ILE A 443 41.55 14.11 24.52
N GLY A 444 40.65 14.00 23.54
CA GLY A 444 39.39 13.26 23.68
C GLY A 444 38.13 14.07 24.00
N GLN A 445 38.09 15.39 23.77
CA GLN A 445 36.91 16.26 24.04
C GLN A 445 36.50 16.22 25.52
N ILE A 446 37.47 16.45 26.41
CA ILE A 446 37.27 16.51 27.86
C ILE A 446 37.61 17.94 28.29
N CYS A 447 36.76 18.55 29.13
CA CYS A 447 37.04 19.89 29.66
C CYS A 447 38.19 19.86 30.67
N SER A 448 38.90 20.97 30.83
CA SER A 448 40.00 21.13 31.82
C SER A 448 39.61 20.66 33.22
N GLN A 449 38.41 21.02 33.69
CA GLN A 449 37.93 20.61 35.02
C GLN A 449 37.78 19.07 35.16
N CYS A 450 37.31 18.39 34.11
CA CYS A 450 37.24 16.94 34.11
C CYS A 450 38.63 16.31 33.96
N TYR A 451 39.51 16.93 33.17
CA TYR A 451 40.87 16.46 33.00
C TYR A 451 41.67 16.54 34.31
N GLY A 452 41.60 17.67 35.02
CA GLY A 452 42.23 17.86 36.33
C GLY A 452 41.73 16.87 37.38
N SER A 453 40.41 16.70 37.50
CA SER A 453 39.82 15.82 38.53
C SER A 453 40.07 14.32 38.32
N MET A 454 40.35 13.87 37.10
CA MET A 454 40.47 12.44 36.78
C MET A 454 41.87 12.00 36.33
N ILE A 455 42.67 12.88 35.73
CA ILE A 455 43.97 12.53 35.12
C ILE A 455 45.11 13.22 35.88
N LYS A 456 45.02 14.54 36.12
CA LYS A 456 46.01 15.29 36.91
C LYS A 456 45.62 15.41 38.38
N LEU A 457 45.72 14.27 39.05
CA LEU A 457 45.27 14.05 40.43
C LEU A 457 45.96 14.95 41.49
N ALA A 458 47.13 15.49 41.19
CA ALA A 458 47.97 16.23 42.12
C ALA A 458 47.61 17.72 42.27
N GLU A 459 46.75 18.27 41.41
CA GLU A 459 46.47 19.72 41.34
C GLU A 459 45.21 20.15 42.12
N LEU A 460 44.42 19.21 42.67
CA LEU A 460 43.11 19.48 43.31
C LEU A 460 42.99 18.90 44.73
N ASP A 461 42.30 19.64 45.61
CA ASP A 461 41.96 19.15 46.95
C ASP A 461 41.03 17.92 46.88
N VAL A 462 41.20 16.99 47.83
CA VAL A 462 40.49 15.70 47.85
C VAL A 462 38.98 15.91 47.95
N LYS A 463 38.51 16.89 48.73
CA LYS A 463 37.08 17.17 48.90
C LYS A 463 36.46 17.70 47.60
N GLU A 464 37.13 18.64 46.93
CA GLU A 464 36.67 19.20 45.66
C GLU A 464 36.57 18.13 44.57
N ARG A 465 37.54 17.20 44.54
CA ARG A 465 37.56 16.08 43.61
C ARG A 465 36.38 15.13 43.82
N VAL A 466 36.11 14.73 45.07
CA VAL A 466 34.99 13.83 45.39
C VAL A 466 33.65 14.47 45.03
N ALA A 467 33.45 15.74 45.40
CA ALA A 467 32.25 16.49 45.06
C ALA A 467 32.03 16.56 43.54
N ARG A 468 33.12 16.78 42.77
CA ARG A 468 33.03 16.82 41.30
C ARG A 468 32.66 15.47 40.70
N ILE A 469 33.27 14.37 41.15
CA ILE A 469 32.96 13.02 40.67
C ILE A 469 31.49 12.67 40.96
N LEU A 470 30.99 13.01 42.15
CA LEU A 470 29.58 12.82 42.52
C LEU A 470 28.65 13.60 41.58
N SER A 471 28.95 14.89 41.30
CA SER A 471 28.14 15.69 40.37
C SER A 471 28.10 15.12 38.95
N ILE A 472 29.22 14.56 38.47
CA ILE A 472 29.29 13.87 37.16
C ILE A 472 28.42 12.61 37.19
N TYR A 473 28.51 11.83 38.27
CA TYR A 473 27.71 10.61 38.42
C TYR A 473 26.20 10.89 38.45
N GLU A 474 25.77 11.94 39.17
CA GLU A 474 24.37 12.38 39.21
C GLU A 474 23.86 12.82 37.84
N GLN A 475 24.64 13.62 37.11
CA GLN A 475 24.29 14.04 35.75
C GLN A 475 24.19 12.85 34.79
N GLN A 476 25.14 11.91 34.88
CA GLN A 476 25.10 10.69 34.08
C GLN A 476 23.91 9.81 34.47
N LYS A 477 23.58 9.68 35.75
CA LYS A 477 22.40 8.95 36.22
C LYS A 477 21.12 9.55 35.65
N LYS A 478 20.93 10.87 35.75
CA LYS A 478 19.79 11.59 35.15
C LYS A 478 19.67 11.31 33.66
N ARG A 479 20.79 11.30 32.94
CA ARG A 479 20.84 11.04 31.50
C ARG A 479 20.48 9.58 31.17
N ARG A 480 20.94 8.60 31.96
CA ARG A 480 20.52 7.19 31.84
C ARG A 480 19.04 7.03 32.08
N ASP A 481 18.48 7.72 33.08
CA ASP A 481 17.07 7.59 33.42
C ASP A 481 16.18 8.22 32.32
N ILE A 482 16.58 9.36 31.74
CA ILE A 482 15.93 9.91 30.53
C ILE A 482 15.98 8.90 29.38
N MET A 483 17.14 8.26 29.14
CA MET A 483 17.25 7.25 28.08
C MET A 483 16.31 6.06 28.30
N LYS A 484 16.16 5.57 29.54
CA LYS A 484 15.22 4.49 29.87
C LYS A 484 13.77 4.89 29.60
N ILE A 485 13.38 6.11 29.97
CA ILE A 485 12.04 6.65 29.73
C ILE A 485 11.78 6.75 28.22
N LEU A 486 12.73 7.33 27.47
CA LEU A 486 12.60 7.46 26.01
C LEU A 486 12.48 6.10 25.32
N SER A 487 13.34 5.12 25.66
CA SER A 487 13.24 3.77 25.08
C SER A 487 11.93 3.05 25.40
N PHE A 488 11.33 3.35 26.55
CA PHE A 488 10.05 2.78 26.93
C PHE A 488 8.90 3.39 26.12
N ILE A 489 8.96 4.67 25.78
CA ILE A 489 7.88 5.35 25.04
C ILE A 489 7.92 4.96 23.56
N ILE A 490 9.03 5.21 22.86
CA ILE A 490 9.17 4.92 21.43
C ILE A 490 10.54 4.27 21.16
N PRO A 491 10.58 3.11 20.49
CA PRO A 491 11.82 2.46 20.04
C PRO A 491 12.72 3.39 19.24
N GLY A 492 14.04 3.23 19.37
CA GLY A 492 15.01 4.06 18.66
C GLY A 492 15.33 5.41 19.32
N THR A 493 14.40 6.03 20.05
CA THR A 493 14.57 7.40 20.59
C THR A 493 15.70 7.54 21.62
N ALA A 494 15.95 6.51 22.43
CA ALA A 494 17.09 6.50 23.35
C ALA A 494 18.43 6.56 22.61
N HIS A 495 18.55 5.91 21.45
CA HIS A 495 19.75 5.97 20.61
C HIS A 495 19.92 7.36 19.99
N LEU A 496 18.83 7.98 19.53
CA LEU A 496 18.82 9.37 19.03
C LEU A 496 19.31 10.34 20.10
N TYR A 497 18.83 10.18 21.34
CA TYR A 497 19.25 11.01 22.47
C TYR A 497 20.73 10.77 22.86
N SER A 498 21.20 9.51 22.78
CA SER A 498 22.61 9.17 23.04
C SER A 498 23.60 9.69 21.99
N GLY A 499 23.12 10.14 20.81
CA GLY A 499 23.97 10.59 19.70
C GLY A 499 24.43 9.47 18.77
N LYS A 500 23.67 8.37 18.67
CA LYS A 500 23.79 7.33 17.63
C LYS A 500 22.61 7.45 16.67
N ILE A 501 22.63 8.49 15.84
CA ILE A 501 21.41 9.00 15.20
C ILE A 501 20.95 8.07 14.07
N LEU A 502 21.86 7.58 13.23
CA LEU A 502 21.51 6.65 12.16
C LEU A 502 20.85 5.38 12.72
N TYR A 503 21.45 4.79 13.75
CA TYR A 503 20.93 3.57 14.37
C TYR A 503 19.57 3.81 15.03
N GLY A 504 19.40 4.94 15.74
CA GLY A 504 18.11 5.30 16.33
C GLY A 504 17.03 5.50 15.27
N PHE A 505 17.36 6.13 14.16
CA PHE A 505 16.44 6.35 13.04
C PHE A 505 16.02 5.04 12.37
N LEU A 506 16.96 4.13 12.12
CA LEU A 506 16.68 2.81 11.52
C LEU A 506 15.79 1.91 12.37
N MET A 507 15.73 2.12 13.69
CA MET A 507 14.79 1.42 14.58
C MET A 507 13.45 2.15 14.67
N LEU A 508 13.48 3.48 14.71
CA LEU A 508 12.29 4.33 14.82
C LEU A 508 11.40 4.24 13.57
N TRP A 509 11.97 4.35 12.37
CA TRP A 509 11.19 4.46 11.15
C TRP A 509 10.35 3.21 10.83
N PRO A 510 10.90 1.98 10.87
CA PRO A 510 10.09 0.78 10.70
C PRO A 510 9.02 0.63 11.78
N PHE A 511 9.32 1.00 13.03
CA PHE A 511 8.32 0.99 14.10
C PHE A 511 7.16 1.96 13.79
N MET A 512 7.46 3.19 13.38
CA MET A 512 6.44 4.17 12.98
C MET A 512 5.63 3.71 11.78
N PHE A 513 6.25 3.02 10.81
CA PHE A 513 5.55 2.44 9.67
C PHE A 513 4.50 1.42 10.13
N PHE A 514 4.89 0.46 10.96
CA PHE A 514 3.96 -0.59 11.41
C PHE A 514 2.85 -0.06 12.33
N ILE A 515 3.09 1.01 13.09
CA ILE A 515 2.05 1.66 13.90
C ILE A 515 1.10 2.50 13.04
N LEU A 516 1.59 3.19 12.02
CA LEU A 516 0.75 4.04 11.15
C LEU A 516 -0.03 3.24 10.10
N PHE A 517 0.46 2.07 9.69
CA PHE A 517 -0.19 1.27 8.66
C PHE A 517 -1.67 0.92 8.95
N PRO A 518 -2.05 0.45 10.15
CA PRO A 518 -3.45 0.22 10.49
C PRO A 518 -4.33 1.48 10.42
N VAL A 519 -3.76 2.64 10.75
CA VAL A 519 -4.47 3.94 10.72
C VAL A 519 -4.70 4.36 9.28
N VAL A 520 -3.65 4.35 8.45
CA VAL A 520 -3.71 4.76 7.04
C VAL A 520 -4.58 3.80 6.23
N SER A 521 -4.44 2.50 6.43
CA SER A 521 -5.30 1.52 5.75
C SER A 521 -6.78 1.81 6.03
N SER A 522 -7.14 2.16 7.27
CA SER A 522 -8.52 2.50 7.64
C SER A 522 -9.11 3.68 6.85
N PHE A 523 -8.29 4.64 6.40
CA PHE A 523 -8.76 5.80 5.62
C PHE A 523 -9.17 5.47 4.18
N PHE A 524 -8.69 4.36 3.60
CA PHE A 524 -9.14 3.92 2.28
C PHE A 524 -10.56 3.31 2.30
N PHE A 525 -11.22 3.25 3.46
CA PHE A 525 -12.51 2.57 3.66
C PHE A 525 -13.72 3.43 4.11
N PRO A 526 -13.93 4.70 3.72
CA PRO A 526 -14.97 5.51 4.38
C PRO A 526 -16.42 5.12 4.04
N ALA A 527 -16.68 4.35 2.99
CA ALA A 527 -18.04 4.23 2.43
C ALA A 527 -18.64 2.81 2.38
N ASN A 528 -17.85 1.74 2.53
CA ASN A 528 -18.38 0.37 2.53
C ASN A 528 -17.45 -0.52 3.38
N HIS A 529 -17.94 -1.05 4.50
CA HIS A 529 -17.28 -2.01 5.40
C HIS A 529 -16.83 -3.34 4.76
N LEU A 530 -16.87 -3.41 3.43
CA LEU A 530 -16.66 -4.59 2.62
C LEU A 530 -15.14 -4.85 2.50
N ILE A 531 -14.33 -3.86 2.17
CA ILE A 531 -12.87 -4.07 2.00
C ILE A 531 -12.16 -3.82 3.34
N SER A 532 -11.46 -4.83 3.88
CA SER A 532 -10.67 -4.70 5.11
C SER A 532 -9.36 -5.49 5.02
N HIS A 533 -8.22 -4.80 5.18
CA HIS A 533 -6.91 -5.45 5.33
C HIS A 533 -6.65 -5.89 6.78
N GLY A 534 -7.68 -6.22 7.56
CA GLY A 534 -7.59 -6.49 9.00
C GLY A 534 -6.51 -7.52 9.40
N PHE A 535 -6.28 -8.56 8.58
CA PHE A 535 -5.20 -9.51 8.81
C PHE A 535 -3.81 -8.86 8.74
N MET A 536 -3.57 -7.97 7.77
CA MET A 536 -2.31 -7.21 7.66
C MET A 536 -2.12 -6.25 8.83
N ASN A 537 -3.20 -5.70 9.39
CA ASN A 537 -3.11 -4.86 10.59
C ASN A 537 -2.59 -5.68 11.78
N GLY A 538 -3.04 -6.92 11.95
CA GLY A 538 -2.52 -7.84 12.95
C GLY A 538 -1.03 -8.12 12.77
N VAL A 539 -0.62 -8.44 11.53
CA VAL A 539 0.81 -8.67 11.19
C VAL A 539 1.66 -7.43 11.48
N ALA A 540 1.20 -6.23 11.10
CA ALA A 540 1.90 -4.98 11.35
C ALA A 540 2.09 -4.74 12.86
N LEU A 541 1.05 -4.91 13.67
CA LEU A 541 1.13 -4.75 15.13
C LEU A 541 2.07 -5.77 15.78
N CYS A 542 2.07 -7.03 15.33
CA CYS A 542 3.04 -8.03 15.76
C CYS A 542 4.48 -7.62 15.44
N CYS A 543 4.75 -7.12 14.23
CA CYS A 543 6.07 -6.60 13.84
C CYS A 543 6.48 -5.38 14.69
N ALA A 544 5.55 -4.45 14.95
CA ALA A 544 5.79 -3.31 15.83
C ALA A 544 6.17 -3.75 17.25
N LEU A 545 5.48 -4.76 17.80
CA LEU A 545 5.77 -5.31 19.12
C LEU A 545 7.15 -5.99 19.17
N LEU A 546 7.52 -6.77 18.16
CA LEU A 546 8.84 -7.41 18.07
C LEU A 546 9.97 -6.37 17.97
N LEU A 547 9.78 -5.32 17.17
CA LEU A 547 10.72 -4.19 17.09
C LEU A 547 10.81 -3.44 18.42
N TYR A 548 9.69 -3.26 19.11
CA TYR A 548 9.64 -2.61 20.41
C TYR A 548 10.43 -3.39 21.47
N ILE A 549 10.21 -4.70 21.56
CA ILE A 549 10.90 -5.58 22.51
C ILE A 549 12.40 -5.61 22.19
N SER A 550 12.78 -5.82 20.93
CA SER A 550 14.19 -5.89 20.53
C SER A 550 14.93 -4.59 20.80
N SER A 551 14.35 -3.43 20.47
CA SER A 551 14.94 -2.11 20.74
C SER A 551 15.12 -1.85 22.24
N ASN A 552 14.16 -2.26 23.07
CA ASN A 552 14.26 -2.14 24.52
C ASN A 552 15.38 -3.02 25.11
N ILE A 553 15.50 -4.28 24.66
CA ILE A 553 16.58 -5.18 25.08
C ILE A 553 17.94 -4.58 24.72
N LEU A 554 18.11 -4.13 23.48
CA LEU A 554 19.35 -3.55 22.98
C LEU A 554 19.72 -2.27 23.74
N THR A 555 18.74 -1.42 24.06
CA THR A 555 18.99 -0.20 24.84
C THR A 555 19.42 -0.53 26.27
N ARG A 556 18.76 -1.49 26.94
CA ARG A 556 19.11 -1.89 28.32
C ARG A 556 20.52 -2.49 28.39
N GLN A 557 20.87 -3.36 27.44
CA GLN A 557 22.22 -3.90 27.32
C GLN A 557 23.26 -2.81 27.02
N GLY A 558 22.90 -1.81 26.22
CA GLY A 558 23.75 -0.65 25.97
C GLY A 558 24.02 0.16 27.23
N ILE A 559 22.98 0.48 28.00
CA ILE A 559 23.09 1.22 29.26
C ILE A 559 23.93 0.43 30.29
N SER A 560 23.76 -0.89 30.38
CA SER A 560 24.54 -1.73 31.32
C SER A 560 26.02 -1.82 30.94
N LYS A 561 26.34 -1.76 29.64
CA LYS A 561 27.72 -1.69 29.12
C LYS A 561 28.34 -0.28 29.23
N GLY A 562 27.67 0.65 29.89
CA GLY A 562 28.18 2.01 30.10
C GLY A 562 28.04 2.92 28.88
N TRP A 563 26.99 2.77 28.07
CA TRP A 563 26.64 3.81 27.09
C TRP A 563 26.36 5.12 27.80
N LEU A 564 27.37 6.01 27.86
CA LEU A 564 27.27 7.45 28.10
C LEU A 564 28.58 8.17 27.81
#